data_AF-A0A5K1J0R8-F1
#
_entry.id   AF-A0A5K1J0R8-F1
#
_cell.length_a   1.000
_cell.length_b   1.000
_cell.length_c   1.000
_cell.angle_alpha   90.00
_cell.angle_beta   90.00
_cell.angle_gamma   90.00
#
_symmetry.space_group_name_H-M   'P 1'
#
loop_
_entity.id
_entity.type
_entity.pdbx_description
1 polymer ?
#
loop_
_entity_poly.entity_id
_entity_poly.type
_entity_poly.pdbx_seq_one_letter_code
_entity_poly.pdbx_strand_id
1 'polypeptide(L)'
;MQSSRSLKTQLVAAAVSVVLSAFALSAATYAWYVANTKVSATTSTISATTNGFILQIDELKNGAQHGGEQKSLEAQTMGATLSPSSTDNLKNWYVCNGWNNQGLVTDYSTPNFSTTAKALPGEYEVAGKKYNAFIKSDYIVYTITDTGTADVYLDASDGAPVTIESVGGEASETMVGSLRVAITTQAIGRDGKSGTGPEDLRVVYAIHNETGKGNDASAIEGWTSIQNKGGTPTLAQATYQHIFTGGTDGWVATKGTNGDYSVADGTQPIAKGVGYRGVAVHVYIWMEGTDADCVNGKSIENSPTTYNVNVKLAGVATS
;
A
#
# COMPACT_ATOMS: atom_id res chain seq x y z
N MET A 1 -60.52 20.74 1.45
CA MET A 1 -59.60 21.26 0.42
C MET A 1 -58.35 21.76 1.12
N GLN A 2 -57.26 20.98 1.15
CA GLN A 2 -55.95 21.53 1.51
C GLN A 2 -55.62 22.62 0.49
N SER A 3 -55.39 23.85 0.95
CA SER A 3 -55.22 24.98 0.03
C SER A 3 -53.96 24.75 -0.80
N SER A 4 -53.98 25.20 -2.06
CA SER A 4 -52.83 25.09 -2.97
C SER A 4 -51.54 25.70 -2.39
N ARG A 5 -51.67 26.61 -1.41
CA ARG A 5 -50.53 27.14 -0.64
C ARG A 5 -49.91 26.09 0.28
N SER A 6 -50.68 25.27 1.00
CA SER A 6 -50.10 24.26 1.90
C SER A 6 -49.39 23.14 1.13
N LEU A 7 -49.94 22.73 -0.02
CA LEU A 7 -49.27 21.76 -0.91
C LEU A 7 -47.95 22.31 -1.46
N LYS A 8 -47.91 23.58 -1.89
CA LYS A 8 -46.68 24.22 -2.36
C LYS A 8 -45.63 24.36 -1.26
N THR A 9 -46.04 24.72 -0.04
CA THR A 9 -45.13 24.80 1.10
C THR A 9 -44.58 23.44 1.49
N GLN A 10 -45.40 22.38 1.47
CA GLN A 10 -44.95 21.02 1.73
C GLN A 10 -44.03 20.49 0.62
N LEU A 11 -44.31 20.79 -0.66
CA LEU A 11 -43.44 20.42 -1.77
C LEU A 11 -42.06 21.11 -1.68
N VAL A 12 -42.04 22.40 -1.34
CA VAL A 12 -40.79 23.15 -1.13
C VAL A 12 -40.04 22.62 0.10
N ALA A 13 -40.73 22.33 1.20
CA ALA A 13 -40.10 21.73 2.37
C ALA A 13 -39.54 20.33 2.10
N ALA A 14 -40.25 19.50 1.32
CA ALA A 14 -39.78 18.20 0.89
C ALA A 14 -38.60 18.31 -0.08
N ALA A 15 -38.63 19.24 -1.04
CA ALA A 15 -37.53 19.50 -1.96
C ALA A 15 -36.28 20.01 -1.22
N VAL A 16 -36.46 20.92 -0.26
CA VAL A 16 -35.37 21.40 0.61
C VAL A 16 -34.86 20.27 1.50
N SER A 17 -35.72 19.39 2.00
CA SER A 17 -35.31 18.24 2.79
C SER A 17 -34.57 17.20 1.95
N VAL A 18 -34.98 16.96 0.70
CA VAL A 18 -34.29 16.07 -0.26
C VAL A 18 -32.95 16.68 -0.66
N VAL A 19 -32.88 17.99 -0.88
CA VAL A 19 -31.63 18.70 -1.18
C VAL A 19 -30.71 18.71 0.04
N LEU A 20 -31.22 18.95 1.25
CA LEU A 20 -30.45 18.86 2.50
C LEU A 20 -30.05 17.42 2.82
N SER A 21 -30.86 16.43 2.48
CA SER A 21 -30.51 15.01 2.63
C SER A 21 -29.53 14.56 1.55
N ALA A 22 -29.60 15.10 0.34
CA ALA A 22 -28.60 14.90 -0.71
C ALA A 22 -27.30 15.65 -0.38
N PHE A 23 -27.36 16.79 0.31
CA PHE A 23 -26.20 17.52 0.81
C PHE A 23 -25.63 16.88 2.08
N ALA A 24 -26.45 16.30 2.94
CA ALA A 24 -26.02 15.53 4.11
C ALA A 24 -25.51 14.16 3.69
N LEU A 25 -26.10 13.54 2.67
CA LEU A 25 -25.58 12.33 2.03
C LEU A 25 -24.32 12.67 1.24
N SER A 26 -24.22 13.81 0.54
CA SER A 26 -22.97 14.24 -0.10
C SER A 26 -21.89 14.57 0.95
N ALA A 27 -22.22 15.32 2.01
CA ALA A 27 -21.29 15.65 3.09
C ALA A 27 -20.93 14.42 3.95
N ALA A 28 -21.80 13.40 4.03
CA ALA A 28 -21.53 12.10 4.67
C ALA A 28 -20.96 11.04 3.71
N THR A 29 -21.00 11.24 2.38
CA THR A 29 -20.36 10.37 1.37
C THR A 29 -18.93 10.78 1.06
N TYR A 30 -18.40 11.79 1.75
CA TYR A 30 -16.99 12.17 1.72
C TYR A 30 -16.31 12.00 3.09
N ALA A 31 -16.79 11.10 3.96
CA ALA A 31 -16.24 10.90 5.31
C ALA A 31 -15.14 9.82 5.38
N TRP A 32 -14.26 9.77 4.37
CA TRP A 32 -13.31 8.67 4.18
C TRP A 32 -11.91 9.20 3.90
N TYR A 33 -11.39 10.02 4.81
CA TYR A 33 -10.09 10.66 4.62
C TYR A 33 -9.16 10.38 5.79
N VAL A 34 -8.10 9.61 5.51
CA VAL A 34 -7.05 9.33 6.48
C VAL A 34 -5.86 10.22 6.14
N ALA A 35 -5.62 11.21 7.00
CA ALA A 35 -4.40 12.01 6.94
C ALA A 35 -3.22 11.16 7.43
N ASN A 36 -2.54 10.46 6.54
CA ASN A 36 -1.22 9.94 6.82
C ASN A 36 -0.18 11.01 6.43
N THR A 37 0.62 11.47 7.39
CA THR A 37 1.59 12.56 7.14
C THR A 37 3.02 12.04 6.92
N LYS A 38 3.25 10.73 7.09
CA LYS A 38 4.56 10.12 6.86
C LYS A 38 4.40 8.66 6.44
N VAL A 39 5.16 8.23 5.45
CA VAL A 39 5.32 6.83 5.08
C VAL A 39 6.81 6.58 5.16
N SER A 40 7.28 6.27 6.36
CA SER A 40 8.63 5.76 6.49
C SER A 40 8.63 4.32 6.05
N ALA A 41 9.27 3.99 4.93
CA ALA A 41 9.87 2.67 4.81
C ALA A 41 11.13 2.69 5.67
N THR A 42 11.17 1.91 6.73
CA THR A 42 12.45 1.55 7.36
C THR A 42 12.80 0.19 6.81
N THR A 43 13.94 0.09 6.15
CA THR A 43 14.58 -1.19 5.91
C THR A 43 15.39 -1.54 7.15
N SER A 44 15.35 -2.78 7.59
CA SER A 44 16.28 -3.26 8.61
C SER A 44 17.49 -3.86 7.91
N THR A 45 18.65 -3.40 8.35
CA THR A 45 20.01 -3.85 8.07
C THR A 45 20.12 -5.27 7.52
N ILE A 46 20.49 -5.31 6.25
CA ILE A 46 21.07 -6.44 5.56
C ILE A 46 22.09 -7.19 6.43
N SER A 47 21.96 -8.52 6.53
CA SER A 47 23.15 -9.39 6.63
C SER A 47 23.26 -10.22 5.35
N ALA A 48 24.46 -10.23 4.78
CA ALA A 48 24.88 -11.18 3.75
C ALA A 48 26.27 -11.68 4.18
N THR A 49 26.37 -12.29 5.37
CA THR A 49 27.65 -12.80 5.88
C THR A 49 28.05 -14.15 5.30
N THR A 50 27.91 -14.36 3.99
CA THR A 50 28.67 -15.44 3.34
C THR A 50 29.15 -14.94 1.97
N ASN A 51 30.48 -14.72 1.84
CA ASN A 51 31.24 -14.26 0.67
C ASN A 51 31.70 -12.79 0.65
N GLY A 52 31.53 -12.03 1.74
CA GLY A 52 32.20 -10.73 1.89
C GLY A 52 31.59 -9.59 1.06
N PHE A 53 30.31 -9.69 0.71
CA PHE A 53 29.53 -8.57 0.16
C PHE A 53 28.41 -8.17 1.13
N ILE A 54 28.03 -6.90 1.12
CA ILE A 54 26.94 -6.33 1.93
C ILE A 54 25.87 -5.86 0.93
N LEU A 55 24.65 -6.39 1.01
CA LEU A 55 23.48 -5.80 0.36
C LEU A 55 23.17 -4.43 1.03
N GLN A 56 22.72 -3.45 0.26
CA GLN A 56 22.39 -2.09 0.72
C GLN A 56 21.11 -1.61 0.05
N ILE A 57 20.52 -0.56 0.59
CA ILE A 57 19.33 0.08 0.02
C ILE A 57 19.38 1.60 0.12
N ASP A 58 19.01 2.26 -0.96
CA ASP A 58 18.87 3.72 -1.02
C ASP A 58 17.60 4.07 -1.81
N GLU A 59 17.22 5.35 -1.80
CA GLU A 59 16.24 5.87 -2.75
C GLU A 59 16.73 5.66 -4.18
N LEU A 60 15.87 5.16 -5.06
CA LEU A 60 16.22 4.82 -6.44
C LEU A 60 16.87 6.00 -7.20
N LYS A 61 16.40 7.23 -6.93
CA LYS A 61 16.93 8.46 -7.55
C LYS A 61 18.42 8.71 -7.29
N ASN A 62 18.96 8.16 -6.19
CA ASN A 62 20.38 8.28 -5.86
C ASN A 62 21.22 7.27 -6.66
N GLY A 63 20.62 6.14 -7.03
CA GLY A 63 21.28 4.99 -7.63
C GLY A 63 22.10 4.20 -6.61
N ALA A 64 22.79 3.15 -7.06
CA ALA A 64 23.60 2.32 -6.17
C ALA A 64 24.81 3.12 -5.65
N GLN A 65 24.93 3.24 -4.33
CA GLN A 65 26.04 3.95 -3.69
C GLN A 65 27.17 2.97 -3.38
N HIS A 66 28.23 3.00 -4.20
CA HIS A 66 29.39 2.11 -4.05
C HIS A 66 30.58 2.84 -3.42
N GLY A 67 31.12 2.31 -2.33
CA GLY A 67 32.36 2.78 -1.69
C GLY A 67 32.20 3.27 -0.25
N GLY A 68 32.97 2.68 0.68
CA GLY A 68 33.02 3.02 2.11
C GLY A 68 31.99 2.30 2.98
N GLU A 69 32.34 1.94 4.22
CA GLU A 69 31.47 1.26 5.21
C GLU A 69 30.27 2.09 5.69
N GLN A 70 29.88 3.16 4.99
CA GLN A 70 28.89 4.09 5.48
C GLN A 70 27.84 4.41 4.42
N LYS A 71 26.57 4.23 4.84
CA LYS A 71 25.33 4.84 4.31
C LYS A 71 24.57 4.02 3.25
N SER A 72 23.78 3.07 3.72
CA SER A 72 22.32 3.24 3.87
C SER A 72 21.71 1.87 4.12
N LEU A 73 21.31 1.65 5.37
CA LEU A 73 20.58 0.44 5.80
C LEU A 73 19.09 0.71 5.91
N GLU A 74 18.69 1.97 5.70
CA GLU A 74 17.35 2.53 5.87
C GLU A 74 17.14 3.61 4.80
N ALA A 75 16.09 3.51 3.99
CA ALA A 75 15.72 4.54 3.01
C ALA A 75 14.26 4.94 3.22
N GLN A 76 14.00 6.24 3.43
CA GLN A 76 12.68 6.76 3.76
C GLN A 76 12.15 7.67 2.65
N THR A 77 10.85 7.60 2.39
CA THR A 77 10.15 8.48 1.45
C THR A 77 9.05 9.26 2.16
N MET A 78 8.45 10.24 1.49
CA MET A 78 7.39 11.06 2.09
C MET A 78 6.05 10.33 2.03
N GLY A 79 5.26 10.42 3.09
CA GLY A 79 3.89 9.90 3.11
C GLY A 79 2.88 10.80 2.43
N ALA A 80 1.65 10.32 2.38
CA ALA A 80 0.53 11.07 1.83
C ALA A 80 -0.79 10.65 2.48
N THR A 81 -1.80 11.52 2.38
CA THR A 81 -3.15 11.24 2.89
C THR A 81 -3.82 10.18 2.03
N LEU A 82 -4.09 9.00 2.60
CA LEU A 82 -4.76 7.92 1.88
C LEU A 82 -6.27 8.07 1.93
N SER A 83 -6.90 7.85 0.79
CA SER A 83 -8.32 7.51 0.70
C SER A 83 -8.46 6.01 0.46
N PRO A 84 -9.56 5.38 0.91
CA PRO A 84 -9.80 3.99 0.58
C PRO A 84 -9.88 3.77 -0.92
N SER A 85 -9.14 2.77 -1.36
CA SER A 85 -8.96 2.45 -2.75
C SER A 85 -8.80 0.94 -2.91
N SER A 86 -8.90 0.45 -4.13
CA SER A 86 -8.70 -0.96 -4.41
C SER A 86 -8.01 -1.13 -5.76
N THR A 87 -7.20 -2.18 -5.83
CA THR A 87 -6.53 -2.61 -7.05
C THR A 87 -6.18 -4.08 -6.95
N ASP A 88 -6.12 -4.73 -8.10
CA ASP A 88 -5.63 -6.11 -8.20
C ASP A 88 -4.23 -6.21 -8.80
N ASN A 89 -3.75 -5.13 -9.42
CA ASN A 89 -2.58 -5.20 -10.30
C ASN A 89 -1.68 -3.96 -10.27
N LEU A 90 -1.95 -3.02 -9.36
CA LEU A 90 -1.25 -1.73 -9.20
C LEU A 90 -1.29 -0.81 -10.43
N LYS A 91 -2.05 -1.16 -11.48
CA LYS A 91 -2.22 -0.39 -12.72
C LYS A 91 -3.60 0.23 -12.80
N ASN A 92 -4.64 -0.57 -12.54
CA ASN A 92 -6.02 -0.11 -12.47
C ASN A 92 -6.35 0.17 -11.00
N TRP A 93 -6.64 1.44 -10.71
CA TRP A 93 -7.00 1.88 -9.36
C TRP A 93 -8.43 2.35 -9.33
N TYR A 94 -9.09 2.07 -8.21
CA TYR A 94 -10.48 2.39 -7.97
C TYR A 94 -10.64 2.99 -6.58
N VAL A 95 -11.48 4.02 -6.44
CA VAL A 95 -11.82 4.64 -5.15
C VAL A 95 -13.31 4.46 -4.89
N CYS A 96 -13.69 4.26 -3.63
CA CYS A 96 -15.09 4.09 -3.25
C CYS A 96 -15.91 5.33 -3.65
N ASN A 97 -17.08 5.12 -4.29
CA ASN A 97 -17.88 6.19 -4.89
C ASN A 97 -19.35 6.19 -4.44
N GLY A 98 -19.93 5.02 -4.15
CA GLY A 98 -21.33 4.89 -3.72
C GLY A 98 -21.46 4.03 -2.47
N TRP A 99 -22.51 4.29 -1.67
CA TRP A 99 -22.81 3.54 -0.44
C TRP A 99 -24.31 3.28 -0.29
N ASN A 100 -24.67 2.15 0.34
CA ASN A 100 -26.05 1.84 0.71
C ASN A 100 -26.41 2.34 2.13
N ASN A 101 -27.67 2.11 2.54
CA ASN A 101 -28.19 2.51 3.84
C ASN A 101 -27.52 1.79 5.03
N GLN A 102 -26.76 0.73 4.79
CA GLN A 102 -25.97 0.03 5.80
C GLN A 102 -24.52 0.53 5.88
N GLY A 103 -24.14 1.52 5.05
CA GLY A 103 -22.78 2.06 5.01
C GLY A 103 -21.78 1.21 4.22
N LEU A 104 -22.23 0.18 3.49
CA LEU A 104 -21.39 -0.64 2.63
C LEU A 104 -21.17 0.04 1.28
N VAL A 105 -19.99 -0.14 0.68
CA VAL A 105 -19.68 0.38 -0.66
C VAL A 105 -20.53 -0.34 -1.71
N THR A 106 -21.09 0.40 -2.65
CA THR A 106 -21.92 -0.13 -3.75
C THR A 106 -21.36 0.17 -5.13
N ASP A 107 -20.41 1.11 -5.22
CA ASP A 107 -19.87 1.58 -6.49
C ASP A 107 -18.45 2.14 -6.32
N TYR A 108 -17.67 2.09 -7.39
CA TYR A 108 -16.29 2.53 -7.45
C TYR A 108 -16.04 3.39 -8.68
N SER A 109 -15.17 4.38 -8.54
CA SER A 109 -14.75 5.24 -9.66
C SER A 109 -13.25 5.13 -9.90
N THR A 110 -12.82 5.36 -11.14
CA THR A 110 -11.40 5.52 -11.45
C THR A 110 -10.96 6.94 -11.08
N PRO A 111 -10.00 7.11 -10.16
CA PRO A 111 -9.50 8.43 -9.79
C PRO A 111 -8.75 9.07 -10.98
N ASN A 112 -8.94 10.37 -11.17
CA ASN A 112 -8.15 11.14 -12.13
C ASN A 112 -6.87 11.66 -11.46
N PHE A 113 -5.76 10.95 -11.65
CA PHE A 113 -4.51 11.29 -10.98
C PHE A 113 -3.91 12.61 -11.49
N SER A 114 -3.41 13.40 -10.54
CA SER A 114 -2.74 14.69 -10.76
C SER A 114 -1.46 14.49 -11.56
N THR A 115 -1.32 15.22 -12.65
CA THR A 115 -0.11 15.22 -13.50
C THR A 115 0.80 16.43 -13.23
N THR A 116 0.56 17.15 -12.14
CA THR A 116 1.40 18.32 -11.80
C THR A 116 2.79 17.87 -11.38
N ALA A 117 3.81 18.68 -11.68
CA ALA A 117 5.22 18.30 -11.47
C ALA A 117 5.60 17.99 -10.00
N LYS A 118 4.78 18.42 -9.02
CA LYS A 118 4.99 18.18 -7.59
C LYS A 118 4.00 17.19 -6.99
N ALA A 119 3.06 16.66 -7.77
CA ALA A 119 2.11 15.67 -7.28
C ALA A 119 2.83 14.38 -6.92
N LEU A 120 2.41 13.79 -5.81
CA LEU A 120 2.84 12.44 -5.47
C LEU A 120 2.11 11.42 -6.36
N PRO A 121 2.71 10.24 -6.63
CA PRO A 121 2.01 9.16 -7.29
C PRO A 121 0.69 8.84 -6.60
N GLY A 122 -0.35 8.60 -7.39
CA GLY A 122 -1.70 8.30 -6.89
C GLY A 122 -2.47 9.50 -6.32
N GLU A 123 -1.90 10.72 -6.34
CA GLU A 123 -2.59 11.94 -5.90
C GLU A 123 -3.77 12.25 -6.83
N TYR A 124 -4.93 12.57 -6.28
CA TYR A 124 -6.11 13.07 -6.99
C TYR A 124 -6.87 14.08 -6.11
N GLU A 125 -7.78 14.83 -6.72
CA GLU A 125 -8.54 15.88 -6.04
C GLU A 125 -10.04 15.64 -6.11
N VAL A 126 -10.72 15.80 -4.97
CA VAL A 126 -12.18 15.77 -4.85
C VAL A 126 -12.62 16.98 -4.04
N ALA A 127 -13.52 17.79 -4.60
CA ALA A 127 -14.08 18.98 -3.97
C ALA A 127 -13.03 19.94 -3.36
N GLY A 128 -11.91 20.17 -4.06
CA GLY A 128 -10.84 21.07 -3.60
C GLY A 128 -9.89 20.47 -2.56
N LYS A 129 -10.06 19.19 -2.19
CA LYS A 129 -9.18 18.48 -1.25
C LYS A 129 -8.40 17.39 -1.97
N LYS A 130 -7.12 17.26 -1.62
CA LYS A 130 -6.19 16.30 -2.22
C LYS A 130 -6.10 15.03 -1.39
N TYR A 131 -6.06 13.90 -2.09
CA TYR A 131 -5.95 12.56 -1.53
C TYR A 131 -5.03 11.71 -2.40
N ASN A 132 -4.60 10.58 -1.86
CA ASN A 132 -3.85 9.58 -2.59
C ASN A 132 -4.62 8.26 -2.57
N ALA A 133 -4.80 7.65 -3.73
CA ALA A 133 -5.29 6.27 -3.80
C ALA A 133 -4.23 5.29 -3.28
N PHE A 134 -2.95 5.62 -3.44
CA PHE A 134 -1.82 4.85 -2.94
C PHE A 134 -0.63 5.77 -2.70
N ILE A 135 0.31 5.32 -1.85
CA ILE A 135 1.69 5.84 -1.82
C ILE A 135 2.56 4.87 -2.62
N LYS A 136 3.50 5.40 -3.41
CA LYS A 136 4.58 4.64 -4.03
C LYS A 136 5.92 5.18 -3.54
N SER A 137 6.79 4.28 -3.12
CA SER A 137 8.15 4.57 -2.71
C SER A 137 9.13 3.80 -3.59
N ASP A 138 10.16 4.49 -4.12
CA ASP A 138 11.10 3.91 -5.08
C ASP A 138 12.48 3.72 -4.44
N TYR A 139 12.94 2.47 -4.38
CA TYR A 139 14.23 2.10 -3.80
C TYR A 139 15.10 1.35 -4.80
N ILE A 140 16.40 1.31 -4.52
CA ILE A 140 17.35 0.42 -5.18
C ILE A 140 18.01 -0.48 -4.14
N VAL A 141 18.00 -1.78 -4.39
CA VAL A 141 18.66 -2.79 -3.55
C VAL A 141 19.83 -3.35 -4.33
N TYR A 142 21.04 -3.34 -3.77
CA TYR A 142 22.29 -3.66 -4.50
C TYR A 142 23.37 -4.24 -3.59
N THR A 143 24.37 -4.92 -4.16
CA THR A 143 25.57 -5.34 -3.40
C THR A 143 26.64 -4.24 -3.42
N ILE A 144 27.31 -4.03 -2.29
CA ILE A 144 28.34 -2.97 -2.15
C ILE A 144 29.58 -3.26 -2.99
N THR A 145 29.94 -4.53 -3.16
CA THR A 145 31.09 -5.01 -3.92
C THR A 145 30.64 -5.86 -5.11
N ASP A 146 31.38 -5.75 -6.21
CA ASP A 146 31.19 -6.57 -7.41
C ASP A 146 31.91 -7.92 -7.27
N THR A 147 31.54 -8.66 -6.22
CA THR A 147 32.22 -9.93 -5.84
C THR A 147 31.26 -11.10 -5.69
N GLY A 148 29.97 -10.87 -5.90
CA GLY A 148 28.94 -11.88 -5.75
C GLY A 148 27.54 -11.31 -5.94
N THR A 149 26.55 -12.18 -5.82
CA THR A 149 25.13 -11.85 -5.90
C THR A 149 24.38 -12.43 -4.70
N ALA A 150 23.21 -11.87 -4.40
CA ALA A 150 22.28 -12.42 -3.43
C ALA A 150 20.87 -12.50 -4.00
N ASP A 151 20.15 -13.53 -3.57
CA ASP A 151 18.70 -13.52 -3.61
C ASP A 151 18.18 -12.71 -2.41
N VAL A 152 17.18 -11.87 -2.66
CA VAL A 152 16.58 -10.98 -1.67
C VAL A 152 15.25 -11.55 -1.23
N TYR A 153 15.04 -11.66 0.08
CA TYR A 153 13.84 -12.18 0.74
C TYR A 153 13.27 -11.15 1.72
N LEU A 154 12.08 -11.41 2.22
CA LEU A 154 11.57 -10.71 3.39
C LEU A 154 12.30 -11.17 4.66
N ASP A 155 12.53 -10.27 5.61
CA ASP A 155 13.18 -10.60 6.87
C ASP A 155 12.17 -10.70 8.02
N ALA A 156 11.97 -11.91 8.54
CA ALA A 156 11.10 -12.17 9.70
C ALA A 156 11.89 -12.57 10.97
N SER A 157 13.20 -12.28 11.02
CA SER A 157 14.04 -12.63 12.18
C SER A 157 13.61 -11.92 13.46
N ASP A 158 13.22 -10.65 13.35
CA ASP A 158 12.70 -9.84 14.46
C ASP A 158 11.18 -9.62 14.32
N GLY A 159 10.42 -10.71 14.22
CA GLY A 159 8.95 -10.68 14.13
C GLY A 159 8.43 -10.56 12.69
N ALA A 160 7.37 -9.80 12.46
CA ALA A 160 6.77 -9.68 11.13
C ALA A 160 7.73 -8.95 10.15
N PRO A 161 7.77 -9.35 8.86
CA PRO A 161 8.62 -8.69 7.86
C PRO A 161 8.15 -7.30 7.46
N VAL A 162 6.89 -6.99 7.75
CA VAL A 162 6.31 -5.66 7.60
C VAL A 162 5.72 -5.23 8.95
N THR A 163 6.06 -4.04 9.42
CA THR A 163 5.48 -3.46 10.64
C THR A 163 4.81 -2.13 10.35
N ILE A 164 3.74 -1.83 11.06
CA ILE A 164 2.99 -0.57 10.96
C ILE A 164 2.94 0.04 12.36
N GLU A 165 3.54 1.22 12.50
CA GLU A 165 3.69 1.90 13.79
C GLU A 165 2.99 3.26 13.77
N SER A 166 2.05 3.45 14.69
CA SER A 166 1.39 4.74 14.89
C SER A 166 2.30 5.74 15.61
N VAL A 167 2.32 6.98 15.14
CA VAL A 167 3.09 8.08 15.73
C VAL A 167 2.16 9.27 15.97
N GLY A 168 2.27 9.89 17.14
CA GLY A 168 1.51 11.09 17.50
C GLY A 168 0.11 10.83 18.07
N GLY A 169 -0.34 9.57 18.11
CA GLY A 169 -1.60 9.15 18.69
C GLY A 169 -1.78 7.64 18.66
N GLU A 170 -2.93 7.16 19.12
CA GLU A 170 -3.29 5.73 19.08
C GLU A 170 -3.50 5.25 17.65
N ALA A 171 -3.13 3.98 17.40
CA ALA A 171 -3.37 3.32 16.13
C ALA A 171 -4.87 3.18 15.87
N SER A 172 -5.31 3.59 14.68
CA SER A 172 -6.66 3.27 14.22
C SER A 172 -6.70 1.84 13.70
N GLU A 173 -7.56 1.01 14.29
CA GLU A 173 -7.84 -0.35 13.81
C GLU A 173 -8.26 -0.34 12.34
N THR A 174 -9.09 0.62 11.93
CA THR A 174 -9.51 0.77 10.52
C THR A 174 -8.31 1.00 9.61
N MET A 175 -7.37 1.88 9.99
CA MET A 175 -6.20 2.12 9.16
C MET A 175 -5.28 0.91 9.13
N VAL A 176 -4.93 0.37 10.31
CA VAL A 176 -3.94 -0.70 10.44
C VAL A 176 -4.46 -2.02 9.85
N GLY A 177 -5.74 -2.33 10.03
CA GLY A 177 -6.37 -3.56 9.52
C GLY A 177 -6.52 -3.56 7.99
N SER A 178 -6.93 -2.43 7.41
CA SER A 178 -7.18 -2.33 5.96
C SER A 178 -5.97 -1.95 5.12
N LEU A 179 -4.82 -1.65 5.76
CA LEU A 179 -3.60 -1.34 5.04
C LEU A 179 -3.07 -2.55 4.27
N ARG A 180 -2.64 -2.29 3.04
CA ARG A 180 -1.94 -3.22 2.18
C ARG A 180 -0.59 -2.66 1.80
N VAL A 181 0.42 -3.52 1.82
CA VAL A 181 1.80 -3.19 1.46
C VAL A 181 2.25 -4.13 0.35
N ALA A 182 2.28 -3.64 -0.88
CA ALA A 182 2.79 -4.41 -2.01
C ALA A 182 4.26 -4.11 -2.27
N ILE A 183 5.00 -5.15 -2.62
CA ILE A 183 6.41 -5.07 -3.00
C ILE A 183 6.51 -5.46 -4.47
N THR A 184 7.06 -4.58 -5.29
CA THR A 184 7.34 -4.84 -6.70
C THR A 184 8.83 -4.75 -6.97
N THR A 185 9.27 -5.39 -8.05
CA THR A 185 10.65 -5.26 -8.55
C THR A 185 10.65 -4.81 -10.00
N GLN A 186 11.69 -4.10 -10.38
CA GLN A 186 11.90 -3.66 -11.76
C GLN A 186 13.39 -3.67 -12.11
N ALA A 187 13.72 -3.90 -13.38
CA ALA A 187 15.09 -3.82 -13.84
C ALA A 187 15.62 -2.37 -13.73
N ILE A 188 16.91 -2.21 -13.43
CA ILE A 188 17.56 -0.89 -13.38
C ILE A 188 17.94 -0.41 -14.78
N GLY A 189 17.57 0.84 -15.07
CA GLY A 189 17.90 1.58 -16.28
C GLY A 189 19.39 1.82 -16.45
N ARG A 190 19.79 2.30 -17.64
CA ARG A 190 21.21 2.56 -17.95
C ARG A 190 21.80 3.71 -17.13
N ASP A 191 20.97 4.61 -16.61
CA ASP A 191 21.37 5.71 -15.74
C ASP A 191 21.70 5.26 -14.31
N GLY A 192 21.37 4.01 -13.95
CA GLY A 192 21.52 3.47 -12.60
C GLY A 192 20.56 4.07 -11.57
N LYS A 193 19.58 4.87 -12.01
CA LYS A 193 18.75 5.74 -11.14
C LYS A 193 17.26 5.71 -11.47
N SER A 194 16.88 4.94 -12.48
CA SER A 194 15.49 4.72 -12.86
C SER A 194 15.23 3.23 -13.06
N GLY A 195 13.98 2.83 -12.89
CA GLY A 195 13.53 1.51 -13.30
C GLY A 195 13.18 1.49 -14.79
N THR A 196 13.33 0.34 -15.43
CA THR A 196 13.05 0.14 -16.87
C THR A 196 12.29 -1.16 -17.12
N GLY A 197 11.41 -1.14 -18.12
CA GLY A 197 10.57 -2.30 -18.46
C GLY A 197 9.35 -2.47 -17.54
N PRO A 198 8.71 -3.65 -17.52
CA PRO A 198 7.57 -3.91 -16.65
C PRO A 198 7.97 -3.95 -15.17
N GLU A 199 7.10 -3.45 -14.31
CA GLU A 199 7.18 -3.73 -12.87
C GLU A 199 6.49 -5.06 -12.56
N ASP A 200 7.17 -5.92 -11.79
CA ASP A 200 6.68 -7.22 -11.35
C ASP A 200 6.15 -7.14 -9.92
N LEU A 201 4.84 -7.29 -9.73
CA LEU A 201 4.25 -7.43 -8.40
C LEU A 201 4.67 -8.76 -7.79
N ARG A 202 5.43 -8.71 -6.69
CA ARG A 202 5.97 -9.90 -6.01
C ARG A 202 4.98 -10.44 -4.99
N VAL A 203 4.59 -9.60 -4.04
CA VAL A 203 3.71 -9.99 -2.94
C VAL A 203 2.99 -8.78 -2.35
N VAL A 204 1.81 -9.01 -1.80
CA VAL A 204 1.03 -8.07 -1.00
C VAL A 204 0.94 -8.54 0.44
N TYR A 205 1.26 -7.67 1.38
CA TYR A 205 1.15 -7.94 2.81
C TYR A 205 -0.04 -7.18 3.43
N ALA A 206 -0.74 -7.83 4.36
CA ALA A 206 -1.66 -7.19 5.30
C ALA A 206 -1.36 -7.64 6.74
N ILE A 207 -1.82 -6.89 7.74
CA ILE A 207 -1.65 -7.34 9.13
C ILE A 207 -2.56 -8.53 9.44
N HIS A 208 -3.79 -8.52 8.92
CA HIS A 208 -4.76 -9.57 9.14
C HIS A 208 -4.91 -10.48 7.92
N ASN A 209 -5.35 -11.71 8.17
CA ASN A 209 -5.79 -12.59 7.11
C ASN A 209 -7.25 -12.29 6.78
N GLU A 210 -7.54 -11.97 5.52
CA GLU A 210 -8.91 -11.80 5.05
C GLU A 210 -9.57 -13.16 4.87
N THR A 211 -10.52 -13.48 5.75
CA THR A 211 -11.32 -14.71 5.70
C THR A 211 -12.82 -14.43 5.65
N GLY A 212 -13.23 -13.26 6.13
CA GLY A 212 -14.62 -12.83 6.17
C GLY A 212 -15.03 -12.03 4.93
N LYS A 213 -16.21 -11.42 5.03
CA LYS A 213 -16.73 -10.46 4.04
C LYS A 213 -16.32 -9.06 4.41
N GLY A 214 -15.80 -8.32 3.45
CA GLY A 214 -15.39 -6.94 3.64
C GLY A 214 -16.48 -5.90 3.38
N ASN A 215 -16.09 -4.63 3.24
CA ASN A 215 -17.00 -3.47 3.21
C ASN A 215 -17.63 -3.19 1.83
N ASP A 216 -18.00 -4.23 1.09
CA ASP A 216 -18.71 -4.13 -0.19
C ASP A 216 -20.12 -4.73 -0.05
N ALA A 217 -21.13 -4.11 -0.66
CA ALA A 217 -22.51 -4.59 -0.63
C ALA A 217 -22.68 -5.96 -1.29
N SER A 218 -21.78 -6.32 -2.20
CA SER A 218 -21.64 -7.60 -2.88
C SER A 218 -20.49 -8.45 -2.32
N ALA A 219 -19.97 -8.13 -1.13
CA ALA A 219 -18.81 -8.78 -0.54
C ALA A 219 -18.87 -10.31 -0.54
N ILE A 220 -17.76 -10.89 -0.95
CA ILE A 220 -17.47 -12.32 -0.88
C ILE A 220 -16.42 -12.56 0.19
N GLU A 221 -16.29 -13.81 0.64
CA GLU A 221 -15.31 -14.19 1.66
C GLU A 221 -13.89 -14.18 1.09
N GLY A 222 -12.92 -13.82 1.92
CA GLY A 222 -11.50 -13.92 1.58
C GLY A 222 -10.89 -12.61 1.11
N TRP A 223 -9.67 -12.71 0.55
CA TRP A 223 -8.97 -11.56 -0.02
C TRP A 223 -9.66 -11.10 -1.30
N THR A 224 -10.17 -9.87 -1.29
CA THR A 224 -10.84 -9.28 -2.45
C THR A 224 -10.13 -8.05 -2.99
N SER A 225 -10.40 -7.75 -4.25
CA SER A 225 -9.94 -6.54 -4.92
C SER A 225 -10.98 -6.11 -5.96
N ILE A 226 -10.95 -4.83 -6.33
CA ILE A 226 -11.70 -4.33 -7.50
C ILE A 226 -10.85 -4.50 -8.76
N GLN A 227 -11.39 -5.26 -9.70
CA GLN A 227 -10.77 -5.59 -10.97
C GLN A 227 -11.45 -4.89 -12.14
N ASN A 228 -10.68 -4.64 -13.19
CA ASN A 228 -11.21 -4.17 -14.46
C ASN A 228 -11.79 -5.34 -15.26
N LYS A 229 -13.11 -5.53 -15.23
CA LYS A 229 -13.81 -6.53 -16.07
C LYS A 229 -14.44 -5.83 -17.27
N GLY A 230 -13.68 -5.73 -18.36
CA GLY A 230 -14.16 -5.16 -19.62
C GLY A 230 -14.53 -3.67 -19.53
N GLY A 231 -13.79 -2.88 -18.75
CA GLY A 231 -14.04 -1.46 -18.49
C GLY A 231 -14.90 -1.20 -17.25
N THR A 232 -15.45 -2.25 -16.64
CA THR A 232 -16.31 -2.13 -15.45
C THR A 232 -15.51 -2.50 -14.20
N PRO A 233 -15.43 -1.63 -13.18
CA PRO A 233 -14.91 -1.98 -11.86
C PRO A 233 -15.78 -3.08 -11.26
N THR A 234 -15.19 -4.19 -10.83
CA THR A 234 -15.96 -5.30 -10.27
C THR A 234 -15.20 -6.00 -9.17
N LEU A 235 -15.86 -6.23 -8.04
CA LEU A 235 -15.35 -7.04 -6.95
C LEU A 235 -15.04 -8.47 -7.42
N ALA A 236 -13.87 -8.97 -7.03
CA ALA A 236 -13.46 -10.34 -7.26
C ALA A 236 -12.45 -10.79 -6.19
N GLN A 237 -12.15 -12.09 -6.18
CA GLN A 237 -11.02 -12.62 -5.42
C GLN A 237 -9.73 -11.99 -5.93
N ALA A 238 -8.88 -11.52 -5.02
CA ALA A 238 -7.58 -10.98 -5.34
C ALA A 238 -6.73 -12.03 -6.07
N THR A 239 -6.06 -11.61 -7.15
CA THR A 239 -5.22 -12.53 -7.96
C THR A 239 -3.74 -12.45 -7.61
N TYR A 240 -3.33 -11.40 -6.89
CA TYR A 240 -1.97 -11.23 -6.43
C TYR A 240 -1.60 -12.24 -5.33
N GLN A 241 -0.32 -12.60 -5.30
CA GLN A 241 0.25 -13.34 -4.17
C GLN A 241 0.16 -12.48 -2.91
N HIS A 242 -0.28 -13.06 -1.81
CA HIS A 242 -0.45 -12.34 -0.56
C HIS A 242 0.03 -13.13 0.64
N ILE A 243 0.41 -12.40 1.68
CA ILE A 243 0.84 -12.89 2.99
C ILE A 243 0.27 -11.99 4.08
N PHE A 244 0.31 -12.46 5.32
CA PHE A 244 -0.17 -11.70 6.47
C PHE A 244 0.66 -11.98 7.73
N THR A 245 0.42 -11.21 8.82
CA THR A 245 1.11 -11.48 10.10
C THR A 245 0.86 -12.92 10.56
N GLY A 246 1.93 -13.70 10.71
CA GLY A 246 1.85 -15.12 11.09
C GLY A 246 1.55 -16.09 9.94
N GLY A 247 1.35 -15.58 8.72
CA GLY A 247 1.15 -16.34 7.48
C GLY A 247 2.15 -15.92 6.41
N THR A 248 3.44 -15.95 6.73
CA THR A 248 4.53 -15.51 5.84
C THR A 248 5.39 -16.66 5.31
N ASP A 249 4.95 -17.90 5.53
CA ASP A 249 5.68 -19.10 5.13
C ASP A 249 5.94 -19.10 3.61
N GLY A 250 7.16 -19.46 3.23
CA GLY A 250 7.58 -19.48 1.84
C GLY A 250 8.02 -18.13 1.26
N TRP A 251 8.10 -17.05 2.05
CA TRP A 251 8.58 -15.74 1.58
C TRP A 251 9.75 -15.16 2.39
N VAL A 252 9.98 -15.70 3.59
CA VAL A 252 10.87 -15.09 4.58
C VAL A 252 12.19 -15.84 4.71
N ALA A 253 13.26 -15.08 4.96
CA ALA A 253 14.52 -15.59 5.46
C ALA A 253 14.56 -15.47 6.98
N THR A 254 15.35 -16.36 7.60
CA THR A 254 15.58 -16.38 9.05
C THR A 254 17.06 -16.19 9.35
N LYS A 255 17.34 -15.48 10.44
CA LYS A 255 18.70 -15.19 10.87
C LYS A 255 19.17 -16.27 11.86
N GLY A 256 20.26 -16.95 11.51
CA GLY A 256 20.92 -17.91 12.37
C GLY A 256 21.70 -17.23 13.50
N THR A 257 22.14 -18.03 14.48
CA THR A 257 22.92 -17.55 15.64
C THR A 257 24.30 -17.00 15.28
N ASN A 258 24.82 -17.37 14.10
CA ASN A 258 26.06 -16.83 13.55
C ASN A 258 25.85 -15.49 12.82
N GLY A 259 24.61 -15.02 12.70
CA GLY A 259 24.23 -13.79 12.04
C GLY A 259 23.87 -13.95 10.55
N ASP A 260 23.98 -15.15 9.99
CA ASP A 260 23.70 -15.41 8.57
C ASP A 260 22.21 -15.65 8.32
N TYR A 261 21.72 -15.18 7.18
CA TYR A 261 20.37 -15.51 6.73
C TYR A 261 20.36 -16.82 5.96
N SER A 262 19.31 -17.60 6.19
CA SER A 262 18.99 -18.80 5.44
C SER A 262 17.49 -18.86 5.16
N VAL A 263 17.12 -19.63 4.13
CA VAL A 263 15.73 -19.86 3.73
C VAL A 263 15.47 -21.36 3.64
N ALA A 264 14.23 -21.76 3.89
CA ALA A 264 13.79 -23.11 3.60
C ALA A 264 13.77 -23.38 2.08
N ASP A 265 13.84 -24.66 1.70
CA ASP A 265 13.69 -25.07 0.31
C ASP A 265 12.34 -24.62 -0.26
N GLY A 266 12.37 -24.01 -1.44
CA GLY A 266 11.17 -23.53 -2.14
C GLY A 266 10.68 -22.14 -1.71
N THR A 267 11.36 -21.46 -0.79
CA THR A 267 11.07 -20.05 -0.46
C THR A 267 11.19 -19.16 -1.71
N GLN A 268 10.21 -18.29 -1.91
CA GLN A 268 10.15 -17.36 -3.02
C GLN A 268 10.93 -16.09 -2.69
N PRO A 269 11.96 -15.73 -3.48
CA PRO A 269 12.64 -14.45 -3.31
C PRO A 269 11.81 -13.31 -3.87
N ILE A 270 11.95 -12.15 -3.23
CA ILE A 270 11.53 -10.85 -3.77
C ILE A 270 12.30 -10.57 -5.06
N ALA A 271 13.62 -10.74 -5.06
CA ALA A 271 14.47 -10.58 -6.24
C ALA A 271 15.58 -11.65 -6.28
N LYS A 272 15.95 -12.11 -7.48
CA LYS A 272 17.03 -13.09 -7.67
C LYS A 272 18.31 -12.46 -8.19
N GLY A 273 19.46 -12.97 -7.76
CA GLY A 273 20.77 -12.64 -8.33
C GLY A 273 21.08 -11.13 -8.29
N VAL A 274 20.66 -10.44 -7.24
CA VAL A 274 20.93 -9.02 -7.05
C VAL A 274 22.42 -8.83 -6.81
N GLY A 275 23.08 -8.11 -7.72
CA GLY A 275 24.51 -7.80 -7.67
C GLY A 275 24.79 -6.31 -7.59
N TYR A 276 25.99 -5.92 -8.04
CA TYR A 276 26.49 -4.55 -7.93
C TYR A 276 25.58 -3.51 -8.60
N ARG A 277 24.99 -3.83 -9.76
CA ARG A 277 24.06 -2.92 -10.44
C ARG A 277 22.72 -2.73 -9.74
N GLY A 278 22.37 -3.63 -8.83
CA GLY A 278 21.12 -3.61 -8.09
C GLY A 278 19.86 -3.94 -8.89
N VAL A 279 18.75 -3.88 -8.18
CA VAL A 279 17.37 -4.03 -8.65
C VAL A 279 16.53 -2.88 -8.09
N ALA A 280 15.59 -2.35 -8.87
CA ALA A 280 14.62 -1.41 -8.33
C ALA A 280 13.59 -2.19 -7.51
N VAL A 281 13.30 -1.71 -6.31
CA VAL A 281 12.25 -2.24 -5.44
C VAL A 281 11.28 -1.11 -5.17
N HIS A 282 10.01 -1.31 -5.50
CA HIS A 282 8.98 -0.33 -5.21
C HIS A 282 8.05 -0.85 -4.12
N VAL A 283 7.73 0.02 -3.16
CA VAL A 283 6.77 -0.28 -2.11
C VAL A 283 5.52 0.55 -2.38
N TYR A 284 4.40 -0.14 -2.56
CA TYR A 284 3.09 0.47 -2.70
C TYR A 284 2.29 0.27 -1.42
N ILE A 285 1.66 1.33 -0.96
CA ILE A 285 0.80 1.28 0.23
C ILE A 285 -0.55 1.87 -0.11
N TRP A 286 -1.61 1.12 0.17
CA TRP A 286 -2.98 1.62 0.04
C TRP A 286 -3.84 1.10 1.17
N MET A 287 -4.98 1.76 1.35
CA MET A 287 -6.02 1.37 2.29
C MET A 287 -7.10 0.64 1.49
N GLU A 288 -7.19 -0.67 1.64
CA GLU A 288 -8.07 -1.52 0.83
C GLU A 288 -9.54 -1.21 1.10
N GLY A 289 -10.21 -0.61 0.12
CA GLY A 289 -11.60 -0.17 0.24
C GLY A 289 -12.61 -1.30 0.27
N THR A 290 -12.20 -2.52 -0.11
CA THR A 290 -13.03 -3.72 0.01
C THR A 290 -12.88 -4.42 1.36
N ASP A 291 -11.93 -4.02 2.20
CA ASP A 291 -11.60 -4.65 3.48
C ASP A 291 -12.69 -4.49 4.54
N ALA A 292 -12.79 -5.43 5.48
CA ALA A 292 -13.82 -5.43 6.54
C ALA A 292 -13.61 -4.37 7.63
N ASP A 293 -12.38 -3.93 7.85
CA ASP A 293 -12.04 -2.87 8.80
C ASP A 293 -12.16 -1.48 8.18
N CYS A 294 -12.18 -1.41 6.85
CA CYS A 294 -12.41 -0.20 6.07
C CYS A 294 -13.93 0.09 6.00
N VAL A 295 -14.55 0.58 7.09
CA VAL A 295 -16.01 0.76 7.19
C VAL A 295 -16.44 2.21 7.40
N ASN A 296 -17.66 2.51 6.94
CA ASN A 296 -18.23 3.86 7.06
C ASN A 296 -18.57 4.18 8.52
N GLY A 297 -18.22 5.39 8.98
CA GLY A 297 -18.51 5.85 10.35
C GLY A 297 -17.42 5.62 11.40
N LYS A 298 -16.34 4.87 11.08
CA LYS A 298 -15.11 4.84 11.89
C LYS A 298 -14.12 5.94 11.44
N SER A 299 -14.65 7.15 11.25
CA SER A 299 -13.89 8.25 10.67
C SER A 299 -12.63 8.55 11.47
N ILE A 300 -11.50 8.63 10.77
CA ILE A 300 -10.18 9.01 11.31
C ILE A 300 -9.95 10.53 11.04
N GLU A 301 -11.02 11.27 10.73
CA GLU A 301 -10.95 12.70 10.47
C GLU A 301 -10.33 13.46 11.62
N ASN A 302 -9.35 14.32 11.29
CA ASN A 302 -8.60 15.14 12.25
C ASN A 302 -7.78 14.34 13.27
N SER A 303 -7.53 13.06 13.02
CA SER A 303 -6.56 12.32 13.83
C SER A 303 -5.16 12.93 13.64
N PRO A 304 -4.42 13.23 14.73
CA PRO A 304 -3.02 13.59 14.64
C PRO A 304 -2.13 12.37 14.37
N THR A 305 -2.69 11.15 14.35
CA THR A 305 -1.93 9.91 14.18
C THR A 305 -1.43 9.74 12.75
N THR A 306 -0.17 9.34 12.64
CA THR A 306 0.57 9.10 11.40
C THR A 306 1.16 7.69 11.46
N TYR A 307 1.51 7.07 10.33
CA TYR A 307 1.87 5.65 10.31
C TYR A 307 3.19 5.39 9.58
N ASN A 308 4.20 4.92 10.31
CA ASN A 308 5.42 4.40 9.70
C ASN A 308 5.18 2.95 9.25
N VAL A 309 5.60 2.60 8.04
CA VAL A 309 5.42 1.27 7.44
C VAL A 309 6.77 0.70 7.07
N ASN A 310 7.31 -0.17 7.92
CA ASN A 310 8.66 -0.70 7.74
C ASN A 310 8.60 -2.00 6.94
N VAL A 311 9.50 -2.18 5.97
CA VAL A 311 9.62 -3.40 5.16
C VAL A 311 11.05 -3.90 5.31
N LYS A 312 11.22 -5.07 5.91
CA LYS A 312 12.54 -5.63 6.19
C LYS A 312 12.93 -6.65 5.13
N LEU A 313 14.15 -6.51 4.61
CA LEU A 313 14.70 -7.35 3.54
C LEU A 313 15.99 -8.01 4.00
N ALA A 314 16.17 -9.27 3.61
CA ALA A 314 17.38 -10.05 3.88
C ALA A 314 18.00 -10.56 2.58
N GLY A 315 19.32 -10.57 2.51
CA GLY A 315 20.07 -11.14 1.40
C GLY A 315 20.60 -12.53 1.75
N VAL A 316 20.36 -13.52 0.90
CA VAL A 316 20.99 -14.83 1.00
C VAL A 316 21.93 -14.98 -0.19
N ALA A 317 23.21 -15.22 0.10
CA ALA A 317 24.22 -15.30 -0.94
C ALA A 317 23.96 -16.46 -1.91
N THR A 318 24.11 -16.18 -3.19
CA THR A 318 24.05 -17.18 -4.25
C THR A 318 25.46 -17.41 -4.80
N SER A 319 25.82 -18.70 -4.93
CA SER A 319 27.10 -19.15 -5.48
C SER A 319 27.27 -18.79 -6.95
#